data_AF-A0A838UI13-F1
#
_entry.id   AF-A0A838UI13-F1
#
_cell.length_a   1.000
_cell.length_b   1.000
_cell.length_c   1.000
_cell.angle_alpha   90.00
_cell.angle_beta   90.00
_cell.angle_gamma   90.00
#
_symmetry.space_group_name_H-M   'P 1'
#
loop_
_entity.id
_entity.type
_entity.pdbx_description
1 polymer ?
#
loop_
_entity_poly.entity_id
_entity_poly.type
_entity_poly.pdbx_seq_one_letter_code
_entity_poly.pdbx_strand_id
1 'polypeptide(L)' 'MRLVLTLVARDRAALDEALPPALEAVAAGGRTVDETRVLGEGAMDLFVEDGDLAALRARAARALERQAADF' A
#
# COMPACT_ATOMS: atom_id res chain seq x y z
N MET A 1 14.25 3.33 -7.96
CA MET A 1 13.81 4.68 -7.55
C MET A 1 13.01 4.50 -6.27
N ARG A 2 13.02 5.47 -5.35
CA ARG A 2 12.14 5.35 -4.17
C ARG A 2 10.75 5.84 -4.57
N LEU A 3 9.77 4.95 -4.51
CA LEU A 3 8.36 5.24 -4.72
C LEU A 3 7.66 5.40 -3.38
N VAL A 4 6.63 6.24 -3.36
CA VAL A 4 5.72 6.38 -2.21
C VAL A 4 4.34 6.00 -2.70
N LEU A 5 3.72 5.03 -2.04
CA LEU A 5 2.33 4.66 -2.22
C LEU A 5 1.56 5.09 -0.97
N THR A 6 0.48 5.84 -1.14
CA THR A 6 -0.34 6.25 -0.01
C THR A 6 -1.55 5.33 0.07
N LEU A 7 -1.58 4.46 1.08
CA LEU A 7 -2.76 3.69 1.41
C LEU A 7 -3.77 4.60 2.11
N VAL A 8 -4.96 4.75 1.51
CA VAL A 8 -6.05 5.56 2.06
C VAL A 8 -7.24 4.65 2.37
N ALA A 9 -7.78 4.77 3.57
CA ALA A 9 -8.95 4.06 4.08
C ALA A 9 -9.88 5.02 4.82
N ARG A 10 -11.10 4.55 5.12
CA ARG A 10 -12.12 5.33 5.85
C ARG A 10 -11.65 5.80 7.23
N ASP A 11 -11.00 4.91 7.98
CA ASP A 11 -10.59 5.11 9.37
C ASP A 11 -9.45 4.15 9.72
N ARG A 12 -9.00 4.20 10.98
CA ARG A 12 -7.84 3.43 11.44
C ARG A 12 -8.05 1.93 11.38
N ALA A 13 -9.27 1.46 11.68
CA ALA A 13 -9.58 0.04 11.62
C ALA A 13 -9.51 -0.47 10.18
N ALA A 14 -10.13 0.24 9.25
CA ALA A 14 -10.07 -0.10 7.83
C ALA A 14 -8.63 -0.05 7.28
N LEU A 15 -7.81 0.90 7.76
CA LEU A 15 -6.40 1.00 7.40
C LEU A 15 -5.59 -0.20 7.90
N ASP A 16 -5.78 -0.60 9.15
CA ASP A 16 -5.10 -1.75 9.76
C ASP A 16 -5.53 -3.08 9.09
N GLU A 17 -6.78 -3.20 8.65
CA GLU A 17 -7.27 -4.35 7.86
C GLU A 17 -6.70 -4.40 6.43
N ALA A 18 -6.53 -3.24 5.80
CA ALA A 18 -6.02 -3.12 4.44
C ALA A 18 -4.48 -3.20 4.34
N LEU A 19 -3.76 -2.93 5.42
CA LEU A 19 -2.30 -2.91 5.42
C LEU A 19 -1.66 -4.28 5.09
N PRO A 20 -2.06 -5.43 5.69
CA PRO A 20 -1.49 -6.73 5.33
C PRO A 20 -1.59 -7.08 3.84
N PRO A 21 -2.77 -7.03 3.17
CA PRO A 21 -2.86 -7.35 1.75
C PRO A 21 -2.10 -6.35 0.86
N ALA A 22 -2.03 -5.08 1.27
CA ALA A 22 -1.18 -4.07 0.63
C ALA A 22 0.30 -4.47 0.64
N LEU A 23 0.83 -4.87 1.80
CA LEU A 23 2.23 -5.32 1.94
C LEU A 23 2.49 -6.60 1.14
N GLU A 24 1.55 -7.56 1.16
CA GLU A 24 1.64 -8.79 0.36
C GLU A 24 1.70 -8.50 -1.14
N ALA A 25 0.94 -7.51 -1.64
CA ALA A 25 0.96 -7.12 -3.06
C ALA A 25 2.31 -6.53 -3.51
N VAL A 26 2.95 -5.76 -2.62
CA VAL A 26 4.30 -5.23 -2.84
C VAL A 26 5.30 -6.39 -2.87
N ALA A 27 5.24 -7.28 -1.88
CA ALA A 27 6.12 -8.45 -1.75
C ALA A 27 5.98 -9.42 -2.94
N ALA A 28 4.77 -9.63 -3.46
CA ALA A 28 4.50 -10.52 -4.59
C ALA A 28 5.18 -10.07 -5.90
N GLY A 29 5.58 -8.81 -6.04
CA GLY A 29 6.43 -8.36 -7.16
C GLY A 29 7.91 -8.35 -6.87
N GLY A 30 8.35 -9.01 -5.79
CA GLY A 30 9.75 -9.09 -5.41
C GLY A 30 10.31 -7.74 -4.94
N ARG A 31 9.50 -6.98 -4.18
CA ARG A 31 9.85 -5.68 -3.61
C ARG A 31 9.59 -5.68 -2.11
N THR A 32 10.28 -4.82 -1.40
CA THR A 32 10.11 -4.63 0.05
C THR A 32 9.62 -3.22 0.34
N VAL A 33 8.74 -3.10 1.34
CA VAL A 33 8.43 -1.80 1.94
C VAL A 33 9.52 -1.50 2.95
N ASP A 34 10.26 -0.43 2.72
CA ASP A 34 11.43 -0.07 3.53
C ASP A 34 11.02 0.74 4.77
N GLU A 35 9.94 1.52 4.63
CA GLU A 35 9.41 2.38 5.68
C GLU A 35 7.89 2.50 5.53
N THR A 36 7.20 2.62 6.66
CA THR A 36 5.80 3.05 6.69
C THR A 36 5.66 4.30 7.52
N ARG A 37 4.83 5.24 7.08
CA ARG A 37 4.58 6.50 7.79
C ARG A 37 3.09 6.76 7.89
N VAL A 38 2.58 6.84 9.13
CA VAL A 38 1.19 7.22 9.37
C VAL A 38 1.00 8.71 9.08
N LEU A 39 0.02 9.04 8.23
CA LEU A 39 -0.34 10.42 7.87
C LEU A 39 -1.57 10.92 8.64
N GLY A 40 -2.40 10.01 9.13
CA GLY A 40 -3.60 10.29 9.90
C GLY A 40 -4.37 9.02 10.21
N GLU A 41 -5.60 9.15 10.72
CA GLU A 41 -6.41 8.00 11.12
C GLU A 41 -6.71 7.04 9.97
N GLY A 42 -6.91 7.54 8.75
CA GLY A 42 -7.21 6.72 7.57
C GLY A 42 -6.14 6.72 6.48
N ALA A 43 -4.90 7.15 6.76
CA ALA A 43 -3.88 7.24 5.70
C ALA A 43 -2.47 6.88 6.16
N MET A 44 -1.74 6.16 5.31
CA MET A 44 -0.36 5.74 5.54
C MET A 44 0.45 5.71 4.24
N ASP A 45 1.66 6.23 4.28
CA ASP A 45 2.63 6.06 3.20
C ASP A 45 3.41 4.76 3.36
N LEU A 46 3.57 4.04 2.25
CA LEU A 46 4.44 2.88 2.08
C LEU A 46 5.57 3.29 1.14
N PHE A 47 6.80 3.27 1.65
CA PHE A 47 7.98 3.57 0.85
C PHE A 47 8.55 2.29 0.26
N VAL A 48 8.66 2.24 -1.06
CA VAL A 48 9.08 1.04 -1.81
C VAL A 48 10.21 1.40 -2.75
N GLU A 49 11.30 0.65 -2.71
CA GLU A 49 12.28 0.68 -3.79
C GLU A 49 11.75 -0.08 -5.02
N ASP A 50 11.33 0.65 -6.06
CA ASP A 50 10.93 0.06 -7.34
C ASP A 50 11.26 0.97 -8.55
N GLY A 51 11.22 0.40 -9.75
CA GLY A 51 11.35 1.12 -11.01
C GLY A 51 10.00 1.33 -11.73
N ASP A 52 8.97 0.55 -11.39
CA ASP A 52 7.71 0.50 -12.14
C ASP A 52 6.48 0.76 -11.26
N LEU A 53 6.09 2.03 -11.16
CA LEU A 53 4.92 2.49 -10.41
C LEU A 53 3.60 1.90 -10.94
N ALA A 54 3.47 1.72 -12.26
CA ALA A 54 2.23 1.26 -12.87
C ALA A 54 1.95 -0.21 -12.50
N ALA A 55 2.98 -1.06 -12.60
CA ALA A 55 2.87 -2.45 -12.21
C ALA A 55 2.60 -2.61 -10.71
N LEU A 56 3.20 -1.75 -9.88
CA LEU A 56 3.01 -1.77 -8.43
C LEU A 56 1.57 -1.37 -8.05
N ARG A 57 1.06 -0.27 -8.62
CA ARG A 57 -0.31 0.20 -8.37
C ARG A 57 -1.36 -0.81 -8.81
N ALA A 58 -1.17 -1.44 -9.98
CA ALA A 58 -2.10 -2.45 -10.49
C ALA A 58 -2.18 -3.69 -9.58
N ARG A 59 -1.06 -4.12 -8.99
CA ARG A 59 -1.03 -5.24 -8.03
C ARG A 59 -1.70 -4.86 -6.72
N ALA A 60 -1.39 -3.67 -6.23
CA ALA A 60 -1.93 -3.15 -4.98
C ALA A 60 -3.46 -2.98 -5.06
N ALA A 61 -3.97 -2.40 -6.14
CA ALA A 61 -5.42 -2.28 -6.39
C ALA A 61 -6.14 -3.64 -6.44
N ARG A 62 -5.53 -4.66 -7.05
CA ARG A 62 -6.10 -6.03 -7.07
C ARG A 62 -6.16 -6.67 -5.69
N ALA A 63 -5.15 -6.45 -4.85
CA ALA A 63 -5.13 -6.98 -3.50
C ALA A 63 -6.16 -6.30 -2.58
N LEU A 64 -6.49 -5.04 -2.88
CA LEU A 64 -7.46 -4.25 -2.13
C LEU A 64 -8.89 -4.28 -2.70
N GLU A 65 -9.16 -5.04 -3.76
CA GLU A 65 -10.46 -5.02 -4.47
C GLU A 65 -11.69 -5.37 -3.58
N ARG A 66 -11.46 -5.94 -2.39
CA ARG A 66 -12.49 -6.26 -1.38
C ARG A 66 -12.35 -5.46 -0.08
N GLN A 67 -11.42 -4.53 -0.03
CA GLN A 67 -11.11 -3.71 1.15
C GLN A 67 -11.74 -2.32 0.99
N ALA A 68 -12.04 -1.67 2.12
CA ALA A 68 -12.45 -0.27 2.14
C ALA A 68 -11.23 0.68 2.06
N ALA A 69 -10.31 0.41 1.13
CA ALA A 69 -9.04 1.12 0.99
C ALA A 69 -8.53 1.19 -0.47
N ASP A 70 -7.72 2.19 -0.80
CA ASP A 70 -7.15 2.45 -2.14
C ASP A 70 -5.71 3.04 -2.09
N PHE A 71 -5.04 3.13 -3.24
CA PHE A 71 -3.63 3.54 -3.45
C PHE A 71 -3.40 4.65 -4.50
#